data_AF-A0A9W6AAF7-F1
#
_entry.id   AF-A0A9W6AAF7-F1
#
_cell.length_a   1.000
_cell.length_b   1.000
_cell.length_c   1.000
_cell.angle_alpha   90.00
_cell.angle_beta   90.00
_cell.angle_gamma   90.00
#
_symmetry.space_group_name_H-M   'P 1'
#
loop_
_entity.id
_entity.type
_entity.pdbx_description
1 polymer ?
#
loop_
_entity_poly.entity_id
_entity_poly.type
_entity_poly.pdbx_seq_one_letter_code
_entity_poly.pdbx_strand_id
1 'polypeptide(L)'
;MQIPFFKTATEEPSERAKQANPEIPHLASNKAKALTILTESKCSSSPYLIDSMHRQQTDGWVHGGYIHYIAMEMLPGVTVCDHYDDMERQERGELRKAFKKAWM
;
A
#
# COMPACT_ATOMS: atom_id res chain seq x y z
N MET A 1 -5.88 -4.71 -4.12
CA MET A 1 -7.12 -5.05 -4.83
C MET A 1 -6.77 -5.41 -6.26
N GLN A 2 -7.44 -6.38 -6.87
CA GLN A 2 -7.36 -6.62 -8.30
C GLN A 2 -8.19 -5.57 -9.04
N ILE A 3 -7.58 -4.91 -10.01
CA ILE A 3 -8.23 -3.96 -10.92
C ILE A 3 -8.29 -4.57 -12.33
N PRO A 4 -9.34 -4.29 -13.11
CA PRO A 4 -9.44 -4.77 -14.48
C PRO A 4 -8.38 -4.11 -15.35
N PHE A 5 -8.06 -4.74 -16.47
CA PHE A 5 -7.24 -4.10 -17.49
C PHE A 5 -7.89 -2.80 -17.97
N PHE A 6 -7.07 -1.80 -18.28
CA PHE A 6 -7.56 -0.45 -18.62
C PHE A 6 -8.67 -0.46 -19.68
N LYS A 7 -8.55 -1.29 -20.72
CA LYS A 7 -9.51 -1.37 -21.81
C LYS A 7 -10.84 -2.03 -21.45
N THR A 8 -10.86 -2.84 -20.39
CA THR A 8 -12.03 -3.61 -19.97
C THR A 8 -12.71 -3.01 -18.73
N ALA A 9 -12.24 -1.86 -18.25
CA ALA A 9 -12.74 -1.22 -17.04
C ALA A 9 -14.24 -0.84 -17.14
N THR A 10 -14.72 -0.52 -18.33
CA THR A 10 -16.12 -0.17 -18.61
C THR A 10 -16.91 -1.32 -19.23
N GLU A 11 -16.29 -2.49 -19.41
CA GLU A 11 -16.99 -3.67 -19.91
C GLU A 11 -17.88 -4.30 -18.82
N GLU A 12 -18.76 -5.18 -19.28
CA GLU A 12 -19.68 -5.92 -18.43
C GLU A 12 -18.94 -6.68 -17.31
N PRO A 13 -19.54 -6.83 -16.12
CA PRO A 13 -18.93 -7.55 -15.00
C PRO A 13 -18.45 -8.96 -15.35
N SER A 14 -19.15 -9.65 -16.27
CA SER A 14 -18.77 -10.98 -16.76
C SER A 14 -17.43 -10.99 -17.51
N GLU A 15 -17.13 -9.95 -18.29
CA GLU A 15 -15.86 -9.83 -19.02
C GLU A 15 -14.70 -9.50 -18.08
N ARG A 16 -14.96 -8.64 -17.08
CA ARG A 16 -13.98 -8.36 -16.02
C ARG A 16 -13.71 -9.59 -15.17
N ALA A 17 -14.72 -10.41 -14.88
CA ALA A 17 -14.58 -11.64 -14.09
C ALA A 17 -13.58 -12.64 -14.69
N LYS A 18 -13.48 -12.71 -16.03
CA LYS A 18 -12.52 -13.59 -16.73
C LYS A 18 -11.06 -13.26 -16.40
N GLN A 19 -10.79 -12.06 -15.91
CA GLN A 19 -9.44 -11.61 -15.55
C GLN A 19 -9.07 -12.01 -14.12
N ALA A 20 -10.01 -12.55 -13.33
CA ALA A 20 -9.78 -12.95 -11.96
C ALA A 20 -8.56 -13.88 -11.84
N ASN A 21 -7.58 -13.45 -11.05
CA ASN A 21 -6.50 -14.31 -10.63
C ASN A 21 -6.73 -14.65 -9.15
N PRO A 22 -6.98 -15.93 -8.80
CA PRO A 22 -7.20 -16.34 -7.43
C PRO A 22 -5.92 -16.28 -6.58
N GLU A 23 -4.74 -16.20 -7.20
CA GLU A 23 -3.49 -16.08 -6.47
C GLU A 23 -3.31 -14.69 -5.87
N ILE A 24 -2.87 -14.66 -4.61
CA ILE A 24 -2.48 -13.43 -3.95
C ILE A 24 -1.24 -12.88 -4.68
N PRO A 25 -1.28 -11.64 -5.21
CA PRO A 25 -0.11 -11.08 -5.88
C PRO A 25 1.06 -11.00 -4.92
N HIS A 26 2.25 -11.30 -5.43
CA HIS A 26 3.50 -11.18 -4.69
C HIS A 26 3.64 -9.83 -3.99
N LEU A 27 3.21 -8.73 -4.62
CA LEU A 27 3.28 -7.40 -4.04
C LEU A 27 2.45 -7.27 -2.74
N ALA A 28 1.24 -7.84 -2.70
CA ALA A 28 0.39 -7.79 -1.53
C ALA A 28 0.97 -8.65 -0.39
N SER A 29 1.38 -9.88 -0.71
CA SER A 29 2.01 -10.80 0.24
C SER A 29 3.31 -10.21 0.82
N ASN A 30 4.17 -9.64 -0.04
CA ASN A 30 5.43 -9.03 0.38
C ASN A 30 5.21 -7.83 1.29
N LYS A 31 4.18 -7.00 1.04
CA LYS A 31 3.88 -5.85 1.90
C LYS A 31 3.42 -6.30 3.29
N ALA A 32 2.47 -7.24 3.37
CA ALA A 32 2.03 -7.79 4.65
C ALA A 32 3.21 -8.39 5.42
N LYS A 33 4.01 -9.23 4.76
CA LYS A 33 5.21 -9.86 5.35
C LYS A 33 6.23 -8.84 5.85
N ALA A 34 6.52 -7.80 5.06
CA ALA A 34 7.45 -6.75 5.48
C ALA A 34 6.93 -6.00 6.72
N LEU A 35 5.65 -5.64 6.75
CA LEU A 35 5.03 -4.99 7.91
C LEU A 35 5.04 -5.90 9.14
N THR A 36 4.78 -7.20 8.98
CA THR A 36 4.91 -8.19 10.07
C THR A 36 6.32 -8.18 10.66
N ILE A 37 7.35 -8.30 9.81
CA ILE A 37 8.76 -8.30 10.27
C ILE A 37 9.11 -7.01 11.02
N LEU A 38 8.71 -5.86 10.48
CA LEU A 38 8.99 -4.56 11.10
C LEU A 38 8.27 -4.40 12.44
N THR A 39 7.04 -4.90 12.52
CA THR A 39 6.19 -4.92 13.71
C THR A 39 6.80 -5.81 14.81
N GLU A 40 7.19 -7.04 14.47
CA GLU A 40 7.84 -7.98 15.39
C GLU A 40 9.20 -7.46 15.88
N SER A 41 9.92 -6.75 15.01
CA SER A 41 11.19 -6.11 15.32
C SER A 41 11.03 -4.82 16.14
N LYS A 42 9.80 -4.40 16.47
CA LYS A 42 9.48 -3.15 17.18
C LYS A 42 10.13 -1.93 16.50
N CYS A 43 10.13 -1.91 15.17
CA CYS A 43 10.70 -0.81 14.41
C CYS A 43 9.91 0.48 14.68
N SER A 44 10.56 1.49 15.26
CA SER A 44 9.94 2.79 15.56
C SER A 44 9.72 3.67 14.33
N SER A 45 10.26 3.27 13.18
CA SER A 45 10.18 4.02 11.91
C SER A 45 9.09 3.48 10.96
N SER A 46 8.26 2.55 11.41
CA SER A 46 7.14 1.99 10.65
C SER A 46 5.88 1.90 11.51
N PRO A 47 4.69 2.05 10.92
CA PRO A 47 3.44 1.83 11.65
C PRO A 47 3.33 0.36 12.09
N TYR A 48 2.71 0.13 13.24
CA TYR A 48 2.40 -1.21 13.71
C TYR A 48 1.34 -1.88 12.83
N LEU A 49 1.57 -3.14 12.42
CA LEU A 49 0.55 -3.94 11.75
C LEU A 49 -0.48 -4.44 12.77
N ILE A 50 -1.73 -4.00 12.64
CA ILE A 50 -2.84 -4.46 13.49
C ILE A 50 -3.33 -5.82 13.00
N ASP A 51 -3.67 -5.92 11.72
CA ASP A 51 -4.11 -7.15 11.08
C ASP A 51 -4.02 -7.05 9.55
N SER A 52 -4.05 -8.18 8.85
CA SER A 52 -4.22 -8.21 7.41
C SER A 52 -5.10 -9.39 7.00
N MET A 53 -5.96 -9.16 6.02
CA MET A 53 -6.81 -10.23 5.49
C MET A 53 -6.90 -10.18 3.97
N HIS A 54 -7.24 -11.33 3.40
CA HIS A 54 -7.53 -11.47 1.98
C HIS A 54 -8.99 -11.89 1.82
N ARG A 55 -9.68 -11.26 0.88
CA ARG A 55 -11.06 -11.60 0.53
C ARG A 55 -11.23 -11.62 -0.98
N GLN A 56 -12.00 -12.58 -1.47
CA GLN A 56 -12.43 -12.59 -2.86
C GLN A 56 -13.44 -11.45 -3.14
N GLN A 57 -13.32 -10.83 -4.31
CA GLN A 57 -14.26 -9.82 -4.79
C GLN A 57 -15.55 -10.50 -5.25
N THR A 58 -16.67 -10.19 -4.58
CA THR A 58 -18.01 -10.67 -4.95
C THR A 58 -18.80 -9.63 -5.74
N ASP A 59 -18.56 -8.36 -5.46
CA ASP A 59 -19.28 -7.16 -5.94
C ASP A 59 -18.32 -6.06 -6.41
N GLY A 60 -17.06 -6.42 -6.63
CA GLY A 60 -15.97 -5.50 -6.98
C GLY A 60 -15.73 -5.30 -8.48
N TRP A 61 -14.62 -4.64 -8.79
CA TRP A 61 -14.19 -4.37 -10.17
C TRP A 61 -13.78 -5.62 -10.94
N VAL A 62 -13.43 -6.70 -10.28
CA VAL A 62 -13.11 -8.00 -10.90
C VAL A 62 -13.78 -9.07 -10.06
N HIS A 63 -14.98 -9.50 -10.43
CA HIS A 63 -15.66 -10.60 -9.73
C HIS A 63 -14.78 -11.86 -9.76
N GLY A 64 -14.60 -12.50 -8.61
CA GLY A 64 -13.66 -13.62 -8.48
C GLY A 64 -12.20 -13.21 -8.25
N GLY A 65 -11.85 -11.94 -8.43
CA GLY A 65 -10.53 -11.40 -8.09
C GLY A 65 -10.37 -11.22 -6.58
N TYR A 66 -9.37 -10.44 -6.16
CA TYR A 66 -9.02 -10.29 -4.74
C TYR A 66 -9.08 -8.86 -4.20
N ILE A 67 -9.31 -8.72 -2.91
CA ILE A 67 -9.02 -7.54 -2.11
C ILE A 67 -8.11 -7.98 -0.96
N HIS A 68 -7.00 -7.28 -0.81
CA HIS A 68 -6.12 -7.44 0.34
C HIS A 68 -6.28 -6.20 1.22
N TYR A 69 -6.67 -6.44 2.46
CA TYR A 69 -6.87 -5.42 3.48
C TYR A 69 -5.68 -5.47 4.43
N ILE A 70 -5.14 -4.29 4.74
CA ILE A 70 -4.09 -4.12 5.74
C ILE A 70 -4.61 -3.06 6.70
N ALA A 71 -4.80 -3.45 7.96
CA ALA A 71 -5.07 -2.54 9.05
C ALA A 71 -3.73 -2.27 9.77
N MET A 72 -3.35 -1.00 9.83
CA MET A 72 -2.13 -0.57 10.48
C MET A 72 -2.41 0.65 11.35
N GLU A 73 -1.52 0.91 12.28
CA GLU A 73 -1.54 2.11 13.11
C GLU A 73 -1.62 3.38 12.24
N MET A 74 -2.49 4.30 12.65
CA MET A 74 -2.58 5.61 12.03
C MET A 74 -1.54 6.53 12.66
N LEU A 75 -0.50 6.86 11.91
CA LEU A 75 0.55 7.77 12.36
C LEU A 75 0.14 9.23 12.08
N PRO A 76 0.39 10.15 13.03
CA PRO A 76 0.24 11.58 12.75
C PRO A 76 1.36 12.05 11.80
N GLY A 77 1.10 13.11 11.05
CA GLY A 77 2.10 13.74 10.18
C GLY A 77 1.56 14.04 8.79
N VAL A 78 2.48 14.30 7.88
CA VAL A 78 2.20 14.64 6.48
C VAL A 78 3.06 13.80 5.54
N THR A 79 2.52 13.50 4.37
CA THR A 79 3.29 12.90 3.29
C THR A 79 4.21 13.95 2.69
N VAL A 80 5.50 13.84 2.98
CA VAL A 80 6.51 14.84 2.59
C VAL A 80 6.51 15.11 1.08
N CYS A 81 6.32 14.08 0.24
CA CYS A 81 6.31 14.24 -1.21
C CYS A 81 5.22 15.20 -1.71
N ASP A 82 4.09 15.28 -1.01
CA ASP A 82 2.96 16.14 -1.40
C ASP A 82 3.22 17.63 -1.12
N HIS A 83 4.24 17.94 -0.32
CA HIS A 83 4.59 19.30 0.11
C HIS A 83 6.00 19.72 -0.32
N TYR A 84 6.77 18.80 -0.90
CA TYR A 84 8.21 18.99 -1.09
C TYR A 84 8.57 20.19 -1.97
N ASP A 85 7.77 20.45 -3.01
CA ASP A 85 8.04 21.53 -3.95
C ASP A 85 7.72 22.91 -3.37
N ASP A 86 6.72 22.96 -2.48
CA ASP A 86 6.27 24.16 -1.77
C ASP A 86 7.18 24.53 -0.58
N MET A 87 7.92 23.55 -0.03
CA MET A 87 8.84 23.77 1.08
C MET A 87 9.92 24.80 0.73
N GLU A 88 10.29 25.63 1.70
CA GLU A 88 11.42 26.53 1.52
C GLU A 88 12.73 25.74 1.34
N ARG A 89 13.72 26.38 0.72
CA ARG A 89 15.03 25.73 0.48
C ARG A 89 15.68 25.27 1.79
N GLN A 90 15.52 26.05 2.86
CA GLN A 90 16.06 25.72 4.18
C GLN A 90 15.39 24.46 4.76
N GLU A 91 14.07 24.39 4.75
CA GLU A 91 13.30 23.24 5.23
C GLU A 91 13.68 21.96 4.47
N ARG A 92 13.78 22.03 3.13
CA ARG A 92 14.29 20.92 2.32
C ARG A 92 15.72 20.52 2.70
N GLY A 93 16.53 21.48 3.13
CA GLY A 93 17.88 21.24 3.64
C GLY A 93 17.89 20.47 4.96
N GLU A 94 17.02 20.86 5.90
CA GLU A 94 16.86 20.19 7.20
C GLU A 94 16.32 18.78 7.04
N LEU A 95 15.29 18.60 6.21
CA LEU A 95 14.75 17.29 5.85
C LEU A 95 15.84 16.36 5.31
N ARG A 96 16.64 16.81 4.33
CA ARG A 96 17.74 16.01 3.79
C ARG A 96 18.79 15.66 4.85
N LYS A 97 19.10 16.57 5.78
CA LYS A 97 20.02 16.29 6.90
C LYS A 97 19.45 15.21 7.82
N ALA A 98 18.16 15.28 8.16
CA ALA A 98 17.49 14.28 8.98
C ALA A 98 17.52 12.89 8.32
N PHE A 99 17.17 12.80 7.02
CA PHE A 99 17.25 11.56 6.26
C PHE A 99 18.67 10.99 6.20
N LYS A 100 19.69 11.83 5.95
CA LYS A 100 21.10 11.38 5.97
C LYS A 100 21.51 10.83 7.33
N LYS A 101 21.07 11.46 8.43
CA LYS A 101 21.36 11.00 9.79
C LYS A 101 20.66 9.68 10.11
N ALA A 102 19.44 9.45 9.61
CA ALA A 102 18.72 8.20 9.84
C ALA A 102 19.26 7.03 9.01
N TRP A 103 19.91 7.31 7.88
CA TRP A 103 20.50 6.29 7.00
C TRP A 103 21.87 5.77 7.46
N MET A 104 22.63 6.61 8.17
CA MET A 104 23.97 6.27 8.71
C MET A 104 23.87 5.71 10.12
#